data_AF-A0A2A8D3M6-F1
#
_entry.id   AF-A0A2A8D3M6-F1
#
_cell.length_a   1.000
_cell.length_b   1.000
_cell.length_c   1.000
_cell.angle_alpha   90.00
_cell.angle_beta   90.00
_cell.angle_gamma   90.00
#
_symmetry.space_group_name_H-M   'P 1'
#
loop_
_entity.id
_entity.type
_entity.pdbx_description
1 polymer ?
#
loop_
_entity_poly.entity_id
_entity_poly.type
_entity_poly.pdbx_seq_one_letter_code
_entity_poly.pdbx_strand_id
1 'polypeptide(L)'
;MAEYTCTFSDAAVREESRERLEALIQKMFARRHHNRVSAGPSGQMWLTVELVQALRRASEVYRELSTKTRGPMPFEIGYLRIRDGRLESISNSLRMDSPEVFVRIVSEFVEPGATISLAAVEESDEIPDGGTWSVIGIGDVEKVD
;
A
#
# COMPACT_ATOMS: atom_id res chain seq x y z
N MET A 1 -13.54 3.82 -4.11
CA MET A 1 -12.28 3.37 -4.72
C MET A 1 -12.09 4.00 -6.08
N ALA A 2 -11.10 4.88 -6.18
CA ALA A 2 -10.72 5.55 -7.40
C ALA A 2 -9.49 4.88 -8.01
N GLU A 3 -9.23 5.13 -9.29
CA GLU A 3 -8.15 4.50 -10.05
C GLU A 3 -7.01 5.51 -10.27
N TYR A 4 -5.78 5.10 -9.97
CA TYR A 4 -4.59 5.93 -10.04
C TYR A 4 -3.48 5.23 -10.83
N THR A 5 -2.77 5.99 -11.65
CA THR A 5 -1.46 5.58 -12.16
C THR A 5 -0.43 5.78 -11.06
N CYS A 6 0.38 4.76 -10.78
CA CYS A 6 1.38 4.79 -9.72
C CYS A 6 2.80 4.69 -10.29
N THR A 7 3.65 5.66 -9.93
CA THR A 7 5.06 5.68 -10.32
C THR A 7 5.96 5.86 -9.11
N PHE A 8 7.08 5.15 -9.11
CA PHE A 8 8.13 5.24 -8.10
C PHE A 8 9.40 5.81 -8.72
N SER A 9 10.00 6.79 -8.05
CA SER A 9 11.29 7.38 -8.42
C SER A 9 12.23 7.29 -7.24
N ASP A 10 13.47 6.88 -7.47
CA ASP A 10 14.51 6.69 -6.43
C ASP A 10 14.10 5.85 -5.22
N ALA A 11 13.11 4.96 -5.39
CA ALA A 11 12.55 4.12 -4.35
C ALA A 11 13.43 2.88 -4.04
N ALA A 12 14.65 3.10 -3.55
CA ALA A 12 15.48 2.01 -3.03
C ALA A 12 14.80 1.36 -1.82
N VAL A 13 14.75 0.03 -1.78
CA VAL A 13 14.18 -0.73 -0.66
C VAL A 13 15.21 -0.85 0.44
N ARG A 14 14.80 -0.56 1.67
CA ARG A 14 15.60 -0.78 2.88
C ARG A 14 15.95 -2.25 3.02
N GLU A 15 17.23 -2.56 3.17
CA GLU A 15 17.69 -3.96 3.14
C GLU A 15 17.10 -4.78 4.30
N GLU A 16 16.99 -4.19 5.49
CA GLU A 16 16.38 -4.83 6.67
C GLU A 16 14.89 -5.11 6.52
N SER A 17 14.22 -4.43 5.57
CA SER A 17 12.78 -4.56 5.35
C SER A 17 12.43 -5.36 4.10
N ARG A 18 13.42 -5.76 3.28
CA ARG A 18 13.22 -6.46 2.00
C ARG A 18 12.38 -7.73 2.13
N GLU A 19 12.81 -8.69 2.95
CA GLU A 19 12.12 -9.98 3.11
C GLU A 19 10.68 -9.78 3.61
N ARG A 20 10.51 -8.85 4.56
CA ARG A 20 9.21 -8.48 5.11
C ARG A 20 8.29 -7.87 4.04
N LEU A 21 8.82 -7.00 3.19
CA LEU A 21 8.09 -6.40 2.08
C LEU A 21 7.69 -7.46 1.04
N GLU A 22 8.59 -8.35 0.64
CA GLU A 22 8.31 -9.42 -0.32
C GLU A 22 7.18 -10.33 0.16
N ALA A 23 7.24 -10.75 1.44
CA ALA A 23 6.19 -11.54 2.05
C ALA A 23 4.85 -10.79 2.10
N LEU A 24 4.89 -9.47 2.34
CA LEU A 24 3.69 -8.63 2.35
C LEU A 24 3.08 -8.49 0.95
N ILE A 25 3.90 -8.21 -0.07
CA ILE A 25 3.49 -8.15 -1.49
C ILE A 25 2.79 -9.44 -1.89
N GLN A 26 3.43 -10.60 -1.65
CA GLN A 26 2.84 -11.89 -2.00
C GLN A 26 1.49 -12.13 -1.30
N LYS A 27 1.41 -11.77 -0.01
CA LYS A 27 0.17 -11.91 0.76
C LYS A 27 -0.95 -11.03 0.23
N MET A 28 -0.67 -9.75 -0.05
CA MET A 28 -1.65 -8.83 -0.62
C MET A 28 -2.09 -9.27 -2.01
N PHE A 29 -1.15 -9.72 -2.85
CA PHE A 29 -1.44 -10.24 -4.19
C PHE A 29 -2.35 -11.46 -4.14
N ALA A 30 -2.05 -12.44 -3.28
CA ALA A 30 -2.86 -13.65 -3.10
C ALA A 30 -4.27 -13.34 -2.58
N ARG A 31 -4.39 -12.31 -1.72
CA ARG A 31 -5.64 -11.90 -1.11
C ARG A 31 -6.39 -10.82 -1.88
N ARG A 32 -5.90 -10.30 -3.01
CA ARG A 32 -6.59 -9.22 -3.78
C ARG A 32 -8.01 -9.57 -4.24
N HIS A 33 -8.34 -10.86 -4.33
CA HIS A 33 -9.69 -11.35 -4.60
C HIS A 33 -10.52 -11.60 -3.33
N HIS A 34 -10.14 -10.99 -2.20
CA HIS A 34 -10.82 -11.13 -0.90
C HIS A 34 -12.33 -10.89 -1.01
N ASN A 35 -12.75 -9.97 -1.88
CA ASN A 35 -14.16 -9.65 -2.14
C ASN A 35 -14.90 -10.69 -3.02
N ARG A 36 -14.20 -11.69 -3.58
CA ARG A 36 -14.76 -12.71 -4.48
C ARG A 36 -14.89 -14.10 -3.83
N VAL A 37 -14.35 -14.31 -2.63
CA VAL A 37 -14.44 -15.62 -1.96
C VAL A 37 -15.79 -15.75 -1.27
N SER A 38 -16.52 -16.80 -1.63
CA SER A 38 -17.88 -17.20 -1.16
C SER A 38 -17.95 -17.58 0.32
N ALA A 39 -17.14 -16.99 1.19
CA ALA A 39 -17.33 -17.07 2.62
C ALA A 39 -18.57 -16.23 2.98
N GLY A 40 -19.50 -16.81 3.74
CA GLY A 40 -20.60 -16.02 4.32
C GLY A 40 -20.07 -14.85 5.18
N PRO A 41 -20.95 -13.91 5.61
CA PRO A 41 -20.55 -12.68 6.29
C PRO A 41 -19.57 -12.87 7.45
N SER A 42 -19.75 -13.93 8.25
CA SER A 42 -18.86 -14.27 9.37
C SER A 42 -17.46 -14.73 8.94
N GLY A 43 -17.35 -15.45 7.83
CA GLY A 43 -16.07 -15.90 7.30
C GLY A 43 -15.27 -14.75 6.67
N GLN A 44 -15.94 -13.81 5.99
CA GLN A 44 -15.30 -12.58 5.50
C GLN A 44 -14.76 -11.73 6.66
N MET A 45 -15.49 -11.64 7.76
CA MET A 45 -15.02 -10.91 8.95
C MET A 45 -13.79 -11.57 9.58
N TRP A 46 -13.72 -12.90 9.66
CA TRP A 46 -12.54 -13.58 10.20
C TRP A 46 -11.30 -13.41 9.31
N LEU A 47 -11.47 -13.56 7.99
CA LEU A 47 -10.37 -13.34 7.02
C LEU A 47 -9.88 -11.88 7.03
N THR A 48 -10.80 -10.92 7.22
CA THR A 48 -10.48 -9.50 7.40
C THR A 48 -9.58 -9.29 8.62
N VAL A 49 -9.95 -9.88 9.78
CA VAL A 49 -9.15 -9.78 11.01
C VAL A 49 -7.78 -10.44 10.84
N GLU A 50 -7.69 -11.60 10.18
CA GLU A 50 -6.42 -12.26 9.87
C GLU A 50 -5.50 -11.33 9.06
N LEU A 51 -6.05 -10.67 8.04
CA LEU A 51 -5.31 -9.78 7.16
C LEU A 51 -4.84 -8.52 7.90
N VAL A 52 -5.72 -7.91 8.71
CA VAL A 52 -5.36 -6.78 9.58
C VAL A 52 -4.21 -7.17 10.52
N GLN A 53 -4.28 -8.36 11.14
CA GLN A 53 -3.22 -8.82 12.02
C GLN A 53 -1.91 -9.11 11.28
N ALA A 54 -1.97 -9.62 10.06
CA ALA A 54 -0.79 -9.82 9.23
C ALA A 54 -0.12 -8.47 8.88
N LEU A 55 -0.89 -7.48 8.45
CA LEU A 55 -0.42 -6.13 8.15
C LEU A 55 0.20 -5.46 9.39
N ARG A 56 -0.44 -5.56 10.57
CA ARG A 56 0.08 -5.01 11.83
C ARG A 56 1.39 -5.63 12.29
N ARG A 57 1.68 -6.88 11.91
CA ARG A 57 2.97 -7.54 12.19
C ARG A 57 4.03 -7.14 11.17
N ALA A 58 3.60 -6.89 9.94
CA ALA A 58 4.47 -6.58 8.82
C ALA A 58 4.79 -5.08 8.69
N SER A 59 4.03 -4.18 9.33
CA SER A 59 4.21 -2.74 9.23
C SER A 59 3.87 -2.05 10.55
N GLU A 60 4.82 -1.26 11.06
CA GLU A 60 4.60 -0.41 12.23
C GLU A 60 3.70 0.77 11.90
N VAL A 61 3.87 1.37 10.72
CA VAL A 61 3.00 2.48 10.25
C VAL A 61 1.56 2.01 10.17
N TYR A 62 1.33 0.84 9.57
CA TYR A 62 -0.02 0.25 9.52
C TYR A 62 -0.59 -0.02 10.92
N ARG A 63 0.26 -0.42 11.87
CA ARG A 63 -0.17 -0.70 13.24
C ARG A 63 -0.74 0.53 13.94
N GLU A 64 -0.26 1.72 13.59
CA GLU A 64 -0.78 3.01 14.06
C GLU A 64 -2.07 3.43 13.34
N LEU A 65 -2.19 3.12 12.04
CA LEU A 65 -3.36 3.43 11.22
C LEU A 65 -4.54 2.45 11.41
N SER A 66 -4.36 1.41 12.22
CA SER A 66 -5.35 0.35 12.40
C SER A 66 -5.65 0.07 13.87
N THR A 67 -6.83 -0.51 14.09
CA THR A 67 -7.16 -1.20 15.35
C THR A 67 -6.73 -2.66 15.26
N LYS A 68 -6.96 -3.45 16.32
CA LYS A 68 -6.69 -4.90 16.30
C LYS A 68 -7.56 -5.66 15.29
N THR A 69 -8.70 -5.15 14.85
CA THR A 69 -9.66 -5.91 14.02
C THR A 69 -10.11 -5.17 12.77
N ARG A 70 -9.74 -3.91 12.61
CA ARG A 70 -10.14 -3.04 11.51
C ARG A 70 -8.98 -2.13 11.13
N GLY A 71 -8.86 -1.82 9.85
CA GLY A 71 -7.87 -0.90 9.30
C GLY A 71 -8.06 -0.77 7.79
N PRO A 72 -7.30 0.13 7.14
CA PRO A 72 -7.27 0.21 5.68
C PRO A 72 -6.81 -1.12 5.07
N MET A 73 -7.23 -1.44 3.86
CA MET A 73 -6.80 -2.66 3.17
C MET A 73 -5.98 -2.28 1.94
N PRO A 74 -4.65 -2.09 2.08
CA PRO A 74 -3.79 -1.62 1.00
C PRO A 74 -3.47 -2.77 0.03
N PHE A 75 -4.49 -3.33 -0.62
CA PHE A 75 -4.32 -4.45 -1.57
C PHE A 75 -3.42 -4.08 -2.75
N GLU A 76 -3.25 -2.79 -3.00
CA GLU A 76 -2.41 -2.20 -4.04
C GLU A 76 -0.93 -2.55 -3.84
N ILE A 77 -0.50 -2.82 -2.59
CA ILE A 77 0.84 -3.35 -2.28
C ILE A 77 1.08 -4.68 -3.02
N GLY A 78 0.03 -5.46 -3.25
CA GLY A 78 0.12 -6.71 -4.02
C GLY A 78 0.51 -6.51 -5.48
N TYR A 79 0.42 -5.29 -6.01
CA TYR A 79 0.83 -4.94 -7.37
C TYR A 79 2.19 -4.23 -7.41
N LEU A 80 2.98 -4.37 -6.34
CA LEU A 80 4.36 -3.92 -6.32
C LEU A 80 5.31 -5.09 -6.58
N ARG A 81 6.52 -4.77 -7.01
CA ARG A 81 7.63 -5.71 -7.04
C ARG A 81 8.91 -5.03 -6.60
N ILE A 82 9.84 -5.82 -6.09
CA ILE A 82 11.22 -5.39 -5.93
C ILE A 82 11.99 -5.83 -7.16
N ARG A 83 12.65 -4.90 -7.84
CA ARG A 83 13.52 -5.16 -8.99
C ARG A 83 14.81 -4.37 -8.81
N ASP A 84 15.95 -5.06 -8.90
CA ASP A 84 17.28 -4.45 -8.74
C ASP A 84 17.41 -3.61 -7.46
N GLY A 85 16.78 -4.07 -6.38
CA GLY A 85 16.75 -3.38 -5.08
C GLY A 85 15.84 -2.15 -4.99
N ARG A 86 15.03 -1.90 -6.01
CA ARG A 86 14.09 -0.78 -6.06
C ARG A 86 12.65 -1.27 -6.14
N LEU A 87 11.75 -0.47 -5.58
CA LEU A 87 10.32 -0.72 -5.62
C LEU A 87 9.73 -0.20 -6.93
N GLU A 88 8.93 -1.02 -7.60
CA GLU A 88 8.22 -0.68 -8.83
C GLU A 88 6.77 -1.15 -8.77
N SER A 89 5.86 -0.45 -9.46
CA SER A 89 4.53 -0.97 -9.76
C SER A 89 4.58 -1.94 -10.94
N ILE A 90 3.87 -3.07 -10.85
CA ILE A 90 3.64 -3.99 -11.98
C ILE A 90 2.31 -3.74 -12.70
N SER A 91 1.48 -2.84 -12.17
CA SER A 91 0.22 -2.43 -12.78
C SER A 91 0.29 -0.98 -13.23
N ASN A 92 -0.27 -0.70 -14.40
CA ASN A 92 -0.42 0.68 -14.90
C ASN A 92 -1.49 1.45 -14.14
N SER A 93 -2.39 0.76 -13.44
CA SER A 93 -3.41 1.38 -12.61
C SER A 93 -3.66 0.61 -11.32
N LEU A 94 -3.83 1.35 -10.23
CA LEU A 94 -4.11 0.87 -8.89
C LEU A 94 -5.43 1.47 -8.43
N ARG A 95 -6.33 0.64 -7.93
CA ARG A 95 -7.58 1.10 -7.35
C ARG A 95 -7.43 1.16 -5.85
N MET A 96 -7.53 2.35 -5.27
CA MET A 96 -7.39 2.58 -3.82
C MET A 96 -8.43 3.55 -3.29
N ASP A 97 -8.69 3.46 -1.99
CA ASP A 97 -9.60 4.37 -1.28
C ASP A 97 -8.86 5.57 -0.66
N SER A 98 -7.55 5.45 -0.39
CA SER A 98 -6.74 6.52 0.19
C SER A 98 -5.29 6.47 -0.31
N PRO A 99 -4.93 7.35 -1.27
CA PRO A 99 -3.56 7.51 -1.77
C PRO A 99 -2.54 7.74 -0.65
N GLU A 100 -2.83 8.66 0.27
CA GLU A 100 -1.93 9.01 1.36
C GLU A 100 -1.65 7.83 2.30
N VAL A 101 -2.67 7.05 2.65
CA VAL A 101 -2.49 5.86 3.50
C VAL A 101 -1.60 4.84 2.83
N PHE A 102 -1.80 4.59 1.53
CA PHE A 102 -0.94 3.70 0.75
C PHE A 102 0.51 4.18 0.78
N VAL A 103 0.74 5.46 0.48
CA VAL A 103 2.07 6.09 0.47
C VAL A 103 2.75 5.98 1.84
N ARG A 104 2.04 6.29 2.93
CA ARG A 104 2.59 6.20 4.29
C ARG A 104 3.00 4.79 4.67
N ILE A 105 2.22 3.78 4.29
CA ILE A 105 2.59 2.38 4.55
C ILE A 105 3.82 2.00 3.73
N VAL A 106 3.88 2.40 2.46
CA VAL A 106 5.01 2.09 1.58
C VAL A 106 6.30 2.78 2.03
N SER A 107 6.22 3.98 2.60
CA SER A 107 7.38 4.74 3.08
C SER A 107 8.19 4.02 4.17
N GLU A 108 7.56 3.08 4.89
CA GLU A 108 8.25 2.22 5.85
C GLU A 108 9.32 1.32 5.19
N PHE A 109 9.15 0.97 3.92
CA PHE A 109 9.98 -0.03 3.26
C PHE A 109 11.04 0.57 2.33
N VAL A 110 10.96 1.86 2.04
CA VAL A 110 11.86 2.55 1.11
C VAL A 110 12.75 3.56 1.83
N GLU A 111 13.92 3.81 1.26
CA GLU A 111 14.86 4.81 1.77
C GLU A 111 14.30 6.24 1.67
N PRO A 112 14.72 7.16 2.55
CA PRO A 112 14.38 8.57 2.42
C PRO A 112 14.87 9.14 1.09
N GLY A 113 14.12 10.08 0.52
CA GLY A 113 14.35 10.64 -0.82
C GLY A 113 13.61 9.89 -1.94
N ALA A 114 13.01 8.74 -1.65
CA ALA A 114 12.08 8.09 -2.56
C ALA A 114 10.88 8.99 -2.84
N THR A 115 10.43 9.01 -4.10
CA THR A 115 9.23 9.75 -4.52
C THR A 115 8.18 8.79 -5.04
N ILE A 116 6.93 8.97 -4.61
CA ILE A 116 5.78 8.18 -5.01
C ILE A 116 4.74 9.13 -5.61
N SER A 117 4.39 8.94 -6.87
CA SER A 117 3.32 9.72 -7.52
C SER A 117 2.12 8.83 -7.82
N LEU A 118 0.94 9.36 -7.49
CA LEU A 118 -0.37 8.77 -7.75
C LEU A 118 -1.20 9.78 -8.52
N ALA A 119 -1.28 9.62 -9.83
CA ALA A 119 -2.12 10.47 -10.69
C ALA A 119 -3.47 9.81 -10.89
N ALA A 120 -4.57 10.48 -10.54
CA ALA A 120 -5.91 9.97 -10.79
C ALA A 120 -6.12 9.75 -12.30
N VAL A 121 -6.71 8.62 -12.67
CA VAL A 121 -6.99 8.28 -14.09
C VAL A 121 -8.21 9.05 -14.61
N GLU A 122 -9.17 9.34 -13.72
CA GLU A 122 -10.31 10.21 -14.00
C GLU A 122 -10.32 11.33 -12.94
N GLU A 123 -10.52 12.57 -13.38
CA GLU A 123 -10.68 13.72 -12.48
C GLU A 123 -12.15 13.87 -12.08
N SER A 124 -12.41 13.93 -10.78
CA SER A 124 -13.73 14.19 -10.20
C SER A 124 -13.57 14.77 -8.80
N ASP A 125 -14.42 15.72 -8.43
CA ASP A 125 -14.47 16.31 -7.09
C ASP A 125 -14.80 15.27 -5.98
N GLU A 126 -15.25 14.07 -6.35
CA GLU A 126 -15.54 12.96 -5.43
C GLU A 126 -14.36 11.99 -5.25
N ILE A 127 -13.29 12.15 -6.02
CA ILE A 127 -12.10 11.29 -5.98
C ILE A 127 -11.07 11.93 -5.03
N PRO A 128 -10.53 11.18 -4.05
CA PRO A 128 -9.45 11.71 -3.22
C PRO A 128 -8.29 12.22 -4.09
N ASP A 129 -7.83 13.43 -3.82
CA ASP A 129 -6.75 14.02 -4.60
C ASP A 129 -5.53 13.09 -4.61
N GLY A 130 -5.12 12.72 -5.82
CA GLY A 130 -3.81 12.16 -6.06
C GLY A 130 -2.71 13.15 -5.72
N GLY A 131 -1.48 12.78 -6.02
CA GLY A 131 -0.36 13.66 -5.79
C GLY A 131 1.00 13.00 -5.90
N THR A 132 2.03 13.76 -5.55
CA THR A 132 3.39 13.29 -5.41
C THR A 132 3.84 13.48 -3.97
N TRP A 133 4.41 12.43 -3.41
CA TRP A 133 4.94 12.44 -2.05
C TRP A 133 6.42 12.12 -2.06
N SER A 134 7.17 12.92 -1.32
CA SER A 134 8.55 12.63 -0.96
C SER A 134 8.58 11.89 0.37
N VAL A 135 9.36 10.80 0.43
CA VAL A 135 9.58 10.04 1.66
C VAL A 135 10.68 10.72 2.47
N ILE A 136 10.32 11.23 3.64
CA ILE A 136 11.26 11.83 4.58
C ILE A 136 11.75 10.78 5.60
N GLY A 137 10.87 9.85 5.95
CA GLY A 137 11.17 8.76 6.87
C GLY A 137 10.05 7.71 6.94
N ILE A 138 10.14 6.83 7.93
CA ILE A 138 9.14 5.78 8.14
C ILE A 138 7.82 6.43 8.56
N GLY A 139 6.79 6.28 7.73
CA GLY A 139 5.47 6.88 7.96
C GLY A 139 5.38 8.39 7.81
N ASP A 140 6.52 9.05 7.53
CA ASP A 140 6.68 10.49 7.38
C ASP A 140 6.91 10.84 5.90
N VAL A 141 5.93 11.50 5.31
CA VAL A 141 5.88 11.83 3.89
C VAL A 141 5.37 13.25 3.71
N GLU A 142 5.98 13.96 2.78
CA GLU A 142 5.61 15.34 2.44
C GLU A 142 5.01 15.34 1.03
N LYS A 143 3.81 15.90 0.89
CA LYS A 143 3.19 16.13 -0.42
C LYS A 143 3.89 17.33 -1.06
N VAL A 144 4.36 17.19 -2.31
CA VAL A 144 5.24 18.17 -2.98
C VAL A 144 4.57 18.88 -4.16
N ASP A 145 3.23 18.90 -4.16
CA ASP A 145 2.38 19.42 -5.24
C ASP A 145 1.67 20.71 -4.84
#